data_AF-A0AAV0S216-F1
#
_entry.id   AF-A0AAV0S216-F1
#
_cell.length_a   1.000
_cell.length_b   1.000
_cell.length_c   1.000
_cell.angle_alpha   90.00
_cell.angle_beta   90.00
_cell.angle_gamma   90.00
#
_symmetry.space_group_name_H-M   'P 1'
#
loop_
_entity.id
_entity.type
_entity.pdbx_description
1 polymer ?
#
loop_
_entity_poly.entity_id
_entity_poly.type
_entity_poly.pdbx_seq_one_letter_code
_entity_poly.pdbx_strand_id
1 'polypeptide(L)'
;MVKVRMNTADVAAEVKCLRQLIGMRCSNMYDLSPKTYVFKLMNSSGVTESGESEKVLLLMESGVRLHTTAYVRDKSNTPSGFTLKLRKHIRTRRLEDVRQLGYDRV
;
A
#
# COMPACT_ATOMS: atom_id res chain seq x y z
N MET A 1 18.81 -2.48 -16.97
CA MET A 1 17.72 -3.47 -16.86
C MET A 1 16.95 -3.18 -15.58
N VAL A 2 15.68 -2.79 -15.66
CA VAL A 2 14.87 -2.50 -14.45
C VAL A 2 14.39 -3.83 -13.87
N LYS A 3 14.62 -4.06 -12.58
CA LYS A 3 14.23 -5.30 -11.90
C LYS A 3 12.70 -5.41 -11.86
N VAL A 4 12.15 -6.42 -12.53
CA VAL A 4 10.69 -6.57 -12.69
C VAL A 4 10.04 -7.20 -11.45
N ARG A 5 10.76 -8.04 -10.70
CA ARG A 5 10.24 -8.82 -9.58
C ARG A 5 11.15 -8.71 -8.36
N MET A 6 10.55 -8.47 -7.20
CA MET A 6 11.27 -8.44 -5.92
C MET A 6 11.67 -9.85 -5.48
N ASN A 7 12.92 -10.00 -5.05
CA ASN A 7 13.44 -11.17 -4.37
C ASN A 7 13.34 -10.99 -2.84
N THR A 8 13.74 -11.99 -2.05
CA THR A 8 13.68 -11.94 -0.58
C THR A 8 14.42 -10.74 0.01
N ALA A 9 15.60 -10.39 -0.53
CA ALA A 9 16.39 -9.26 -0.04
C ALA A 9 15.72 -7.92 -0.35
N ASP A 10 15.09 -7.79 -1.53
CA ASP A 10 14.32 -6.59 -1.87
C ASP A 10 13.10 -6.45 -0.94
N VAL A 11 12.40 -7.55 -0.64
CA VAL A 11 11.27 -7.55 0.30
C VAL A 11 11.72 -7.13 1.69
N ALA A 12 12.86 -7.64 2.18
CA ALA A 12 13.41 -7.25 3.48
C ALA A 12 13.72 -5.74 3.56
N ALA A 13 14.32 -5.19 2.49
CA ALA A 13 14.61 -3.77 2.39
C ALA A 13 13.32 -2.94 2.33
N GLU A 14 12.35 -3.37 1.51
CA GLU A 14 11.08 -2.67 1.34
C GLU A 14 10.25 -2.69 2.63
N VAL A 15 10.19 -3.80 3.35
CA VAL A 15 9.52 -3.89 4.65
C VAL A 15 10.09 -2.83 5.59
N LYS A 16 11.42 -2.64 5.63
CA LYS A 16 12.05 -1.60 6.44
C LYS A 16 11.57 -0.19 6.06
N CYS A 17 11.42 0.09 4.76
CA CYS A 17 10.87 1.36 4.27
C CYS A 17 9.39 1.53 4.65
N LEU A 18 8.58 0.49 4.49
CA LEU A 18 7.13 0.52 4.74
C LEU A 18 6.77 0.66 6.21
N ARG A 19 7.68 0.34 7.14
CA ARG A 19 7.45 0.53 8.58
C ARG A 19 7.19 1.99 8.96
N GLN A 20 7.62 2.97 8.16
CA GLN A 20 7.28 4.39 8.37
C GLN A 20 5.77 4.67 8.26
N LEU A 21 5.01 3.76 7.63
CA LEU A 21 3.56 3.88 7.42
C LEU A 21 2.76 3.33 8.61
N ILE A 22 3.41 2.69 9.59
CA ILE A 22 2.76 2.16 10.78
C ILE A 22 2.08 3.31 11.54
N GLY A 23 0.84 3.09 11.95
CA GLY A 23 -0.01 4.10 12.59
C GLY A 23 -0.92 4.84 11.61
N MET A 24 -0.63 4.84 10.30
CA MET A 24 -1.53 5.41 9.30
C MET A 24 -2.81 4.55 9.16
N ARG A 25 -3.90 5.19 8.72
CA ARG A 25 -5.19 4.53 8.48
C ARG A 25 -5.43 4.32 6.99
N CYS A 26 -5.98 3.17 6.62
CA CYS A 26 -6.38 2.89 5.26
C CYS A 26 -7.65 3.69 4.89
N SER A 27 -7.48 4.83 4.23
CA SER A 27 -8.56 5.71 3.79
C SER A 27 -9.42 5.06 2.70
N ASN A 28 -8.77 4.49 1.69
CA ASN A 28 -9.43 3.90 0.54
C ASN A 28 -8.52 2.89 -0.15
N MET A 29 -9.09 2.08 -1.03
CA MET A 29 -8.36 1.07 -1.80
C MET A 29 -8.85 1.09 -3.25
N TYR A 30 -7.94 0.93 -4.21
CA TYR A 30 -8.26 0.94 -5.64
C TYR A 30 -7.64 -0.28 -6.30
N ASP A 31 -8.24 -0.76 -7.37
CA ASP A 31 -7.64 -1.71 -8.31
C ASP A 31 -7.30 -1.01 -9.62
N LEU A 32 -6.09 -1.26 -10.10
CA LEU A 32 -5.60 -0.82 -11.42
C LEU A 32 -5.70 -1.95 -12.43
N SER A 33 -5.53 -3.18 -11.97
CA SER A 33 -5.68 -4.41 -12.75
C SER A 33 -6.10 -5.53 -11.79
N PRO A 34 -6.50 -6.72 -12.30
CA PRO A 34 -6.87 -7.86 -11.45
C PRO A 34 -5.78 -8.34 -10.49
N LYS A 35 -4.52 -7.89 -10.66
CA LYS A 35 -3.39 -8.23 -9.78
C LYS A 35 -2.76 -7.02 -9.10
N THR A 36 -3.17 -5.80 -9.43
CA THR A 36 -2.54 -4.57 -8.95
C THR A 36 -3.52 -3.73 -8.16
N TYR A 37 -3.19 -3.48 -6.90
CA TYR A 37 -4.00 -2.73 -5.95
C TYR A 37 -3.22 -1.53 -5.42
N VAL A 38 -3.94 -0.47 -5.08
CA VAL A 38 -3.39 0.73 -4.46
C VAL A 38 -4.14 1.01 -3.17
N PHE A 39 -3.42 0.99 -2.05
CA PHE A 39 -3.92 1.38 -0.75
C PHE A 39 -3.61 2.85 -0.53
N LYS A 40 -4.65 3.65 -0.25
CA LYS A 40 -4.49 5.04 0.17
C LYS A 40 -4.44 5.07 1.68
N LEU A 41 -3.25 5.32 2.22
CA LEU A 41 -3.01 5.51 3.64
C LEU A 41 -3.04 7.01 3.96
N MET A 42 -3.66 7.37 5.08
CA MET A 42 -3.68 8.74 5.58
C MET A 42 -3.28 8.75 7.05
N ASN A 43 -2.38 9.66 7.40
CA ASN A 43 -2.03 9.91 8.79
C ASN A 43 -3.18 10.69 9.44
N SER A 44 -3.71 10.16 10.54
CA SER A 44 -4.79 10.79 11.31
C SER A 44 -4.29 11.77 12.37
N SER A 45 -2.99 11.77 12.64
CA SER A 45 -2.36 12.39 13.82
C SER A 45 -1.29 13.40 13.45
N GLY A 46 -0.79 13.38 12.21
CA GLY A 46 0.20 14.32 11.70
C GLY A 46 -0.48 15.43 10.91
N VAL A 47 -0.54 16.61 11.50
CA VAL A 47 -0.69 17.88 10.78
C VAL A 47 0.67 18.14 10.12
N THR A 48 0.77 18.12 8.79
CA THR A 48 2.01 18.60 8.14
C THR A 48 2.20 20.08 8.44
N GLU A 49 3.39 20.64 8.22
CA GLU A 49 3.62 22.10 8.38
C GLU A 49 2.64 22.96 7.56
N SER A 50 2.07 22.38 6.50
CA SER A 50 1.03 22.94 5.64
C SER A 50 -0.42 22.72 6.11
N GLY A 51 -0.64 22.09 7.26
CA GLY A 51 -1.98 21.85 7.82
C GLY A 51 -2.74 20.65 7.21
N GLU A 52 -2.14 19.95 6.25
CA GLU A 52 -2.79 18.82 5.56
C GLU A 52 -2.44 17.47 6.21
N SER A 53 -3.35 16.51 6.09
CA SER A 53 -3.05 15.13 6.51
C SER A 53 -2.14 14.46 5.49
N GLU A 54 -1.00 13.95 5.94
CA GLU A 54 -0.06 13.21 5.10
C GLU A 54 -0.73 12.00 4.45
N LYS A 55 -0.65 11.94 3.11
CA LYS A 55 -1.22 10.88 2.28
C LYS A 55 -0.12 10.08 1.61
N VAL A 56 -0.20 8.75 1.72
CA VAL A 56 0.72 7.84 1.06
C VAL A 56 -0.07 6.82 0.24
N LEU A 57 0.40 6.57 -0.99
CA LEU A 57 -0.15 5.52 -1.84
C LEU A 57 0.79 4.32 -1.83
N LEU A 58 0.30 3.19 -1.37
CA LEU A 58 1.01 1.91 -1.37
C LEU A 58 0.50 1.06 -2.52
N LEU A 59 1.35 0.81 -3.52
CA LEU A 59 1.06 -0.05 -4.65
C LEU A 59 1.48 -1.48 -4.33
N MET A 60 0.57 -2.41 -4.53
CA MET A 60 0.77 -3.85 -4.35
C MET A 60 0.42 -4.56 -5.64
N GLU A 61 1.40 -5.23 -6.22
CA GLU A 61 1.23 -6.11 -7.38
C GLU A 61 1.49 -7.54 -6.95
N SER A 62 0.42 -8.35 -6.98
CA SER A 62 0.43 -9.72 -6.46
C SER A 62 1.53 -10.57 -7.10
N GLY A 63 2.43 -11.11 -6.26
CA GLY A 63 3.54 -11.96 -6.68
C GLY A 63 4.70 -11.25 -7.38
N VAL A 64 4.71 -9.91 -7.40
CA VAL A 64 5.69 -9.12 -8.15
C VAL A 64 6.41 -8.11 -7.26
N ARG A 65 5.67 -7.18 -6.64
CA ARG A 65 6.25 -6.05 -5.89
C ARG A 65 5.25 -5.39 -4.95
N LEU A 66 5.78 -4.70 -3.95
CA LEU A 66 5.06 -3.85 -3.00
C LEU A 66 5.91 -2.59 -2.83
N HIS A 67 5.36 -1.38 -2.94
CA HIS A 67 6.12 -0.14 -2.69
C HIS A 67 5.23 1.09 -2.64
N THR A 68 5.71 2.17 -2.01
CA THR A 68 5.05 3.47 -2.07
C THR A 68 5.23 4.15 -3.43
N THR A 69 4.25 4.91 -3.88
CA THR A 69 4.34 5.67 -5.14
C THR A 69 3.73 7.06 -5.03
N ALA A 70 4.37 8.04 -5.66
CA ALA A 70 3.80 9.38 -5.85
C ALA A 70 2.96 9.48 -7.14
N TYR A 71 3.02 8.46 -8.01
CA TYR A 71 2.38 8.51 -9.32
C TYR A 71 0.89 8.20 -9.21
N VAL A 72 0.07 9.16 -9.64
CA VAL A 72 -1.38 9.00 -9.72
C VAL A 72 -1.71 8.34 -11.05
N ARG A 73 -2.19 7.08 -10.99
CA ARG A 73 -2.65 6.31 -12.14
C ARG A 73 -4.13 6.60 -12.41
N ASP A 74 -4.55 6.47 -13.66
CA ASP A 74 -5.96 6.37 -14.02
C ASP A 74 -6.57 5.14 -13.34
N LYS A 75 -7.77 5.33 -12.78
CA LYS A 75 -8.50 4.33 -12.01
C LYS A 75 -9.75 3.97 -12.76
N SER A 76 -10.13 2.70 -12.75
CA SER A 76 -11.47 2.30 -13.17
C SER A 76 -12.51 3.02 -12.30
N ASN A 77 -13.58 3.53 -12.91
CA ASN A 77 -14.72 4.09 -12.19
C ASN A 77 -15.43 3.04 -11.33
N THR A 78 -15.40 1.78 -11.77
CA THR A 78 -16.04 0.66 -11.07
C THR A 78 -14.97 -0.23 -10.44
N PRO A 79 -14.91 -0.34 -9.10
CA PRO A 79 -13.99 -1.23 -8.41
C PRO A 79 -14.40 -2.70 -8.58
N SER A 80 -13.43 -3.61 -8.62
CA SER A 80 -13.73 -5.06 -8.63
C SER A 80 -14.46 -5.52 -7.37
N GLY A 81 -15.18 -6.64 -7.46
CA GLY A 81 -15.83 -7.27 -6.30
C GLY A 81 -14.86 -7.62 -5.16
N PHE A 82 -13.62 -7.97 -5.51
CA PHE A 82 -12.55 -8.19 -4.53
C PHE A 82 -12.16 -6.88 -3.82
N THR A 83 -11.95 -5.79 -4.57
CA THR A 83 -11.70 -4.46 -4.00
C THR A 83 -12.85 -4.02 -3.09
N LEU A 84 -14.10 -4.28 -3.47
CA LEU A 84 -15.27 -3.98 -2.63
C LEU A 84 -15.25 -4.77 -1.31
N LYS A 85 -14.90 -6.07 -1.35
CA LYS A 85 -14.75 -6.88 -0.14
C LYS A 85 -13.64 -6.36 0.77
N LEU A 86 -12.49 -5.97 0.21
CA LEU A 86 -11.41 -5.37 0.98
C LEU A 86 -11.81 -4.03 1.60
N ARG A 87 -12.48 -3.15 0.83
CA ARG A 87 -13.02 -1.88 1.35
C ARG A 87 -14.02 -2.09 2.48
N LYS A 88 -14.83 -3.15 2.45
CA LYS A 88 -15.79 -3.47 3.52
C LYS A 88 -15.08 -3.80 4.84
N HIS A 89 -13.89 -4.40 4.81
CA HIS A 89 -13.23 -4.94 6.00
C HIS A 89 -12.02 -4.12 6.49
N ILE A 90 -11.30 -3.48 5.57
CA ILE A 90 -9.99 -2.85 5.84
C ILE A 90 -10.07 -1.33 5.83
N ARG A 91 -11.07 -0.73 5.16
CA ARG A 91 -11.23 0.72 5.17
C ARG A 91 -11.37 1.23 6.60
N THR A 92 -10.71 2.35 6.89
CA THR A 92 -10.53 3.01 8.19
C THR A 92 -9.72 2.23 9.25
N ARG A 93 -9.29 0.99 8.98
CA ARG A 93 -8.38 0.26 9.87
C ARG A 93 -7.00 0.91 9.89
N ARG A 94 -6.33 0.79 11.04
CA ARG A 94 -4.96 1.26 11.26
C ARG A 94 -3.96 0.18 10.84
N LEU A 95 -2.88 0.57 10.17
CA LEU A 95 -1.75 -0.32 9.94
C LEU A 95 -0.94 -0.44 11.24
N GLU A 96 -0.96 -1.62 11.85
CA GLU A 96 -0.32 -1.84 13.16
C GLU A 96 1.10 -2.36 13.05
N ASP A 97 1.38 -3.19 12.04
CA ASP A 97 2.71 -3.74 11.81
C ASP A 97 2.92 -4.08 10.33
N VAL A 98 4.18 -4.13 9.94
CA VAL A 98 4.65 -4.61 8.64
C VAL A 98 5.90 -5.47 8.91
N ARG A 99 5.82 -6.74 8.52
CA ARG A 99 6.90 -7.72 8.72
C ARG A 99 6.96 -8.70 7.56
N GLN A 100 8.17 -9.15 7.27
CA GLN A 100 8.41 -10.27 6.37
C GLN A 100 8.21 -11.60 7.12
N LEU A 101 7.63 -12.60 6.46
CA LEU A 101 7.54 -13.94 7.05
C LEU A 101 8.85 -14.72 6.84
N GLY A 102 9.73 -14.68 7.85
CA GLY A 102 11.02 -15.35 7.80
C GLY A 102 11.86 -14.83 6.64
N TYR A 103 12.23 -15.72 5.70
CA TYR A 103 12.98 -15.40 4.48
C TYR A 103 12.14 -15.59 3.21
N ASP A 104 10.82 -15.71 3.33
CA ASP A 104 9.92 -15.80 2.18
C ASP A 104 9.52 -14.41 1.67
N ARG A 105 8.96 -14.34 0.48
CA ARG A 105 8.48 -13.10 -0.16
C ARG A 105 7.03 -12.81 0.21
N VAL A 106 6.78 -12.76 1.51
CA VAL A 106 5.47 -12.56 2.14
C VAL A 106 5.57 -11.45 3.18
#